data_AF-A0A7W9T1I9-F1
#
_entry.id   AF-A0A7W9T1I9-F1
#
_cell.length_a   1.000
_cell.length_b   1.000
_cell.length_c   1.000
_cell.angle_alpha   90.00
_cell.angle_beta   90.00
_cell.angle_gamma   90.00
#
_symmetry.space_group_name_H-M   'P 1'
#
loop_
_entity.id
_entity.type
_entity.pdbx_description
1 polymer ?
#
loop_
_entity_poly.entity_id
_entity_poly.type
_entity_poly.pdbx_seq_one_letter_code
_entity_poly.pdbx_strand_id
1 'polypeptide(L)'
;MSLQTGGGTYLGYVLSQNPELLLLRTVTRQGLLTGVRTLELSTVLQAHFDDRYMRLIEFKEHNPEVVYALPAAPEGLEQQYLTVPALLQRAQEVRQLIQLETHSDHDLYGFVSRLTEDELMLEVYTQYGEPDGHTVLEVDSIRSVIWSDEDTRTIELLLRQQKPEGKN
;
A
#
# COMPACT_ATOMS: atom_id res chain seq x y z
N MET A 1 -7.83 15.60 -2.31
CA MET A 1 -6.93 16.78 -2.37
C MET A 1 -6.19 16.98 -1.05
N SER A 2 -5.02 17.61 -1.07
CA SER A 2 -4.22 17.98 0.11
C SER A 2 -4.12 19.50 0.22
N LEU A 3 -4.40 20.05 1.39
CA LEU A 3 -4.37 21.47 1.70
C LEU A 3 -3.38 21.74 2.82
N GLN A 4 -2.37 22.55 2.55
CA GLN A 4 -1.41 23.00 3.55
C GLN A 4 -1.84 24.35 4.12
N THR A 5 -1.90 24.43 5.43
CA THR A 5 -2.16 25.66 6.18
C THR A 5 -1.00 25.93 7.15
N GLY A 6 -0.99 27.10 7.78
CA GLY A 6 -0.02 27.40 8.84
C GLY A 6 -0.08 26.45 10.05
N GLY A 7 -1.19 25.73 10.24
CA GLY A 7 -1.41 24.79 11.35
C GLY A 7 -1.23 23.31 11.02
N GLY A 8 -0.97 22.96 9.75
CA GLY A 8 -0.76 21.59 9.30
C GLY A 8 -1.33 21.30 7.92
N THR A 9 -1.43 20.01 7.59
CA THR A 9 -1.95 19.54 6.29
C THR A 9 -3.28 18.82 6.49
N TYR A 10 -4.27 19.17 5.68
CA TYR A 10 -5.57 18.50 5.61
C TYR A 10 -5.70 17.73 4.31
N LEU A 11 -6.12 16.47 4.39
CA LEU A 11 -6.46 15.65 3.24
C LEU A 11 -7.97 15.55 3.16
N GLY A 12 -8.54 15.68 1.97
CA GLY A 12 -9.99 15.69 1.86
C GLY A 12 -10.57 16.10 0.52
N TYR A 13 -11.87 16.38 0.56
CA TYR A 13 -12.68 16.82 -0.57
C TYR A 13 -13.41 18.12 -0.21
N VAL A 14 -13.38 19.11 -1.11
CA VAL A 14 -14.14 20.35 -0.95
C VAL A 14 -15.62 20.04 -1.10
N LEU A 15 -16.41 20.42 -0.09
CA LEU A 15 -17.87 20.31 -0.13
C LEU A 15 -18.51 21.61 -0.61
N SER A 16 -17.96 22.75 -0.20
CA SER A 16 -18.43 24.09 -0.56
C SER A 16 -17.35 25.13 -0.29
N GLN A 17 -17.41 26.26 -0.97
CA GLN A 17 -16.51 27.39 -0.74
C GLN A 17 -17.21 28.73 -0.98
N ASN A 18 -16.75 29.76 -0.29
CA ASN A 18 -17.00 31.16 -0.59
C ASN A 18 -15.66 31.93 -0.50
N PRO A 19 -15.61 33.26 -0.71
CA PRO A 19 -14.35 33.99 -0.65
C PRO A 19 -13.59 33.98 0.69
N GLU A 20 -14.24 33.62 1.79
CA GLU A 20 -13.67 33.63 3.15
C GLU A 20 -13.38 32.21 3.67
N LEU A 21 -14.29 31.27 3.40
CA LEU A 21 -14.34 29.97 4.04
C LEU A 21 -14.40 28.83 3.02
N LEU A 22 -13.73 27.75 3.38
CA LEU A 22 -13.76 26.46 2.71
C LEU A 22 -14.39 25.42 3.63
N LEU A 23 -15.40 24.71 3.15
CA LEU A 23 -15.96 23.54 3.83
C LEU A 23 -15.34 22.27 3.24
N LEU A 24 -14.65 21.50 4.07
CA LEU A 24 -13.83 20.36 3.67
C LEU A 24 -14.28 19.09 4.42
N ARG A 25 -14.56 18.01 3.69
CA ARG A 25 -14.62 16.66 4.27
C ARG A 25 -13.19 16.13 4.39
N THR A 26 -12.75 15.77 5.59
CA THR A 26 -11.39 15.32 5.84
C THR A 26 -11.25 13.81 5.85
N VAL A 27 -10.11 13.33 5.36
CA VAL A 27 -9.72 11.91 5.24
C VAL A 27 -8.36 11.71 5.91
N THR A 28 -8.11 10.55 6.53
CA THR A 28 -6.78 10.20 7.03
C THR A 28 -5.82 9.85 5.89
N ARG A 29 -4.53 9.69 6.21
CA ARG A 29 -3.54 9.15 5.24
C ARG A 29 -3.83 7.71 4.83
N GLN A 30 -4.59 6.99 5.66
CA GLN A 30 -5.06 5.65 5.40
C GLN A 30 -6.25 5.67 4.43
N GLY A 31 -7.00 6.77 4.27
CA GLY A 31 -8.22 6.76 3.45
C GLY A 31 -9.50 6.65 4.26
N LEU A 32 -9.44 6.81 5.58
CA LEU A 32 -10.62 6.78 6.44
C LEU A 32 -11.23 8.18 6.57
N LEU A 33 -12.54 8.30 6.35
CA LEU A 33 -13.26 9.54 6.58
C LEU A 33 -13.20 9.92 8.07
N THR A 34 -12.86 11.17 8.37
CA THR A 34 -12.72 11.66 9.76
C THR A 34 -13.80 12.64 10.18
N GLY A 35 -14.20 13.55 9.28
CA GLY A 35 -15.19 14.57 9.62
C GLY A 35 -15.35 15.64 8.55
N VAL A 36 -16.07 16.70 8.91
CA VAL A 36 -16.24 17.90 8.09
C VAL A 36 -15.71 19.10 8.88
N ARG A 37 -14.88 19.92 8.24
CA ARG A 37 -14.22 21.08 8.86
C ARG A 37 -14.41 22.32 8.00
N THR A 38 -14.46 23.46 8.66
CA THR A 38 -14.39 24.77 8.01
C THR A 38 -12.97 25.31 8.15
N LEU A 39 -12.39 25.81 7.08
CA LEU A 39 -11.08 26.46 7.04
C LEU A 39 -11.23 27.87 6.48
N GLU A 40 -10.51 28.85 7.05
CA GLU A 40 -10.38 30.16 6.42
C GLU A 40 -9.46 30.05 5.20
N LEU A 41 -9.91 30.53 4.04
CA LEU A 41 -9.12 30.49 2.80
C LEU A 41 -7.82 31.28 2.92
N SER A 42 -7.81 32.36 3.71
CA SER A 42 -6.63 33.17 4.01
C SER A 42 -5.50 32.37 4.68
N THR A 43 -5.83 31.24 5.33
CA THR A 43 -4.87 30.38 6.03
C THR A 43 -4.30 29.28 5.15
N VAL A 44 -4.87 29.07 3.95
CA VAL A 44 -4.41 28.07 2.98
C VAL A 44 -3.20 28.62 2.25
N LEU A 45 -2.06 27.95 2.44
CA LEU A 45 -0.79 28.31 1.81
C LEU A 45 -0.61 27.63 0.47
N GLN A 46 -1.04 26.36 0.38
CA GLN A 46 -0.86 25.54 -0.81
C GLN A 46 -1.95 24.48 -0.93
N ALA A 47 -2.29 24.13 -2.18
CA ALA A 47 -3.19 23.04 -2.50
C ALA A 47 -2.52 22.09 -3.51
N HIS A 48 -2.58 20.79 -3.22
CA HIS A 48 -2.21 19.72 -4.14
C HIS A 48 -3.45 18.89 -4.47
N PHE A 49 -3.63 18.59 -5.75
CA PHE A 49 -4.74 17.77 -6.22
C PHE A 49 -4.25 16.82 -7.32
N ASP A 50 -4.92 15.68 -7.42
CA ASP A 50 -4.72 14.69 -8.49
C ASP A 50 -3.28 14.14 -8.63
N ASP A 51 -2.54 14.07 -7.52
CA ASP A 51 -1.27 13.32 -7.48
C ASP A 51 -1.50 11.84 -7.14
N ARG A 52 -0.46 11.00 -7.35
CA ARG A 52 -0.54 9.55 -7.08
C ARG A 52 -0.87 9.24 -5.62
N TYR A 53 -0.42 10.07 -4.69
CA TYR A 53 -0.70 9.89 -3.27
C TYR A 53 -2.17 10.14 -2.95
N MET A 54 -2.78 11.18 -3.54
CA MET A 54 -4.21 11.45 -3.41
C MET A 54 -5.04 10.33 -4.02
N ARG A 55 -4.70 9.86 -5.22
CA ARG A 55 -5.42 8.74 -5.86
C ARG A 55 -5.33 7.46 -5.03
N LEU A 56 -4.20 7.19 -4.37
CA LEU A 56 -4.06 6.06 -3.46
C LEU A 56 -4.97 6.18 -2.22
N ILE A 57 -5.04 7.37 -1.62
CA ILE A 57 -5.94 7.62 -0.47
C ILE A 57 -7.40 7.45 -0.89
N GLU A 58 -7.79 8.02 -2.03
CA GLU A 58 -9.13 7.89 -2.59
C GLU A 58 -9.44 6.40 -2.87
N PHE A 59 -8.49 5.66 -3.42
CA PHE A 59 -8.61 4.23 -3.64
C PHE A 59 -8.87 3.45 -2.34
N LYS A 60 -8.08 3.70 -1.28
CA LYS A 60 -8.28 3.05 0.02
C LYS A 60 -9.64 3.40 0.62
N GLU A 61 -10.10 4.64 0.47
CA GLU A 61 -11.41 5.10 0.93
C GLU A 61 -12.58 4.38 0.24
N HIS A 62 -12.43 4.05 -1.04
CA HIS A 62 -13.46 3.35 -1.81
C HIS A 62 -13.44 1.82 -1.65
N ASN A 63 -12.38 1.25 -1.06
CA ASN A 63 -12.22 -0.21 -0.89
C ASN A 63 -11.84 -0.62 0.55
N PRO A 64 -12.49 -0.07 1.61
CA PRO A 64 -12.05 -0.26 2.98
C PRO A 64 -12.20 -1.72 3.45
N GLU A 65 -13.19 -2.45 2.94
CA GLU A 65 -13.46 -3.84 3.30
C GLU A 65 -12.33 -4.79 2.90
N VAL A 66 -11.62 -4.49 1.81
CA VAL A 66 -10.47 -5.29 1.35
C VAL A 66 -9.18 -4.78 2.02
N VAL A 67 -8.95 -3.47 2.02
CA VAL A 67 -7.71 -2.87 2.55
C VAL A 67 -7.55 -3.16 4.05
N TYR A 68 -8.62 -3.04 4.83
CA TYR A 68 -8.63 -3.25 6.28
C TYR A 68 -9.21 -4.60 6.71
N ALA A 69 -9.32 -5.56 5.79
CA ALA A 69 -9.69 -6.93 6.13
C ALA A 69 -8.75 -7.51 7.20
N LEU A 70 -9.23 -8.53 7.90
CA LEU A 70 -8.38 -9.30 8.82
C LEU A 70 -7.16 -9.84 8.05
N PRO A 71 -5.94 -9.67 8.59
CA PRO A 71 -4.74 -10.23 7.97
C PRO A 71 -4.87 -11.74 7.76
N ALA A 72 -4.58 -12.19 6.53
CA ALA A 72 -4.47 -13.59 6.24
C ALA A 72 -3.20 -14.17 6.88
N ALA A 73 -3.28 -15.39 7.40
CA ALA A 73 -2.12 -16.16 7.79
C ALA A 73 -1.72 -17.12 6.65
N PRO A 74 -0.44 -17.49 6.53
CA PRO A 74 -0.03 -18.52 5.59
C PRO A 74 -0.67 -19.87 5.97
N GLU A 75 -1.54 -20.38 5.10
CA GLU A 75 -2.13 -21.72 5.27
C GLU A 75 -1.14 -22.82 4.89
N GLY A 76 -1.22 -23.96 5.59
CA GLY A 76 -0.46 -25.16 5.26
C GLY A 76 0.98 -25.19 5.78
N LEU A 77 1.38 -24.24 6.63
CA LEU A 77 2.65 -24.30 7.36
C LEU A 77 2.42 -24.86 8.76
N GLU A 78 2.95 -26.05 9.02
CA GLU A 78 3.01 -26.58 10.39
C GLU A 78 3.98 -25.73 11.22
N GLN A 79 3.61 -25.41 12.46
CA GLN A 79 4.38 -24.51 13.34
C GLN A 79 5.84 -24.94 13.55
N GLN A 80 6.14 -26.22 13.38
CA GLN A 80 7.48 -26.80 13.58
C GLN A 80 8.44 -26.52 12.41
N TYR A 81 7.94 -26.06 11.28
CA TYR A 81 8.70 -25.81 10.05
C TYR A 81 8.63 -24.35 9.58
N LEU A 82 8.26 -23.42 10.47
CA LEU A 82 8.15 -22.01 10.15
C LEU A 82 9.54 -21.36 10.06
N THR A 83 10.08 -21.31 8.85
CA THR A 83 11.34 -20.61 8.52
C THR A 83 11.11 -19.57 7.42
N VAL A 84 12.02 -18.61 7.27
CA VAL A 84 11.97 -17.65 6.16
C VAL A 84 11.95 -18.35 4.79
N PRO A 85 12.83 -19.34 4.49
CA PRO A 85 12.72 -20.11 3.25
C PRO A 85 11.37 -20.78 3.05
N ALA A 86 10.78 -21.37 4.09
CA ALA A 86 9.46 -22.01 3.99
C ALA A 86 8.34 -21.01 3.69
N LEU A 87 8.40 -19.80 4.27
CA LEU A 87 7.46 -18.72 3.98
C LEU A 87 7.60 -18.22 2.54
N LEU A 88 8.83 -18.01 2.07
CA LEU A 88 9.10 -17.58 0.69
C LEU A 88 8.67 -18.63 -0.32
N GLN A 89 8.96 -19.91 -0.06
CA GLN A 89 8.53 -21.03 -0.87
C GLN A 89 7.00 -21.07 -0.95
N ARG A 90 6.32 -20.92 0.19
CA ARG A 90 4.86 -20.90 0.23
C ARG A 90 4.30 -19.70 -0.54
N ALA A 91 4.88 -18.51 -0.36
CA ALA A 91 4.48 -17.31 -1.09
C ALA A 91 4.64 -17.48 -2.60
N GLN A 92 5.70 -18.16 -3.04
CA GLN A 92 5.91 -18.51 -4.46
C GLN A 92 4.80 -19.43 -4.97
N GLU A 93 4.47 -20.50 -4.24
CA GLU A 93 3.47 -21.49 -4.64
C GLU A 93 2.07 -20.92 -4.80
N VAL A 94 1.64 -20.10 -3.83
CA VAL A 94 0.30 -19.50 -3.84
C VAL A 94 0.25 -18.16 -4.57
N ARG A 95 1.40 -17.68 -5.08
CA ARG A 95 1.57 -16.36 -5.68
C ARG A 95 1.02 -15.25 -4.76
N GLN A 96 1.43 -15.27 -3.51
CA GLN A 96 1.09 -14.26 -2.51
C GLN A 96 1.99 -13.04 -2.70
N LEU A 97 1.41 -11.83 -2.72
CA LEU A 97 2.21 -10.62 -2.61
C LEU A 97 2.67 -10.48 -1.16
N ILE A 98 3.97 -10.35 -0.95
CA ILE A 98 4.57 -10.21 0.38
C ILE A 98 5.32 -8.89 0.47
N GLN A 99 5.48 -8.39 1.69
CA GLN A 99 6.47 -7.36 2.01
C GLN A 99 7.67 -8.02 2.68
N LEU A 100 8.87 -7.66 2.22
CA LEU A 100 10.14 -8.06 2.80
C LEU A 100 10.79 -6.87 3.48
N GLU A 101 11.06 -7.03 4.77
CA GLU A 101 11.99 -6.16 5.49
C GLU A 101 13.37 -6.80 5.39
N THR A 102 14.34 -6.07 4.84
CA THR A 102 15.73 -6.53 4.71
C THR A 102 16.63 -5.83 5.72
N HIS A 103 17.91 -6.18 5.75
CA HIS A 103 18.91 -5.39 6.48
C HIS A 103 19.22 -4.03 5.83
N SER A 104 18.66 -3.72 4.66
CA SER A 104 18.73 -2.40 4.04
C SER A 104 17.56 -1.50 4.47
N ASP A 105 17.68 -0.19 4.28
CA ASP A 105 16.69 0.81 4.72
C ASP A 105 15.37 0.82 3.90
N HIS A 106 15.18 -0.12 2.98
CA HIS A 106 14.02 -0.13 2.08
C HIS A 106 13.27 -1.45 2.14
N ASP A 107 11.97 -1.34 2.39
CA ASP A 107 11.03 -2.45 2.31
C ASP A 107 10.70 -2.74 0.84
N LEU A 108 10.54 -4.02 0.52
CA LEU A 108 10.21 -4.47 -0.83
C LEU A 108 8.86 -5.15 -0.85
N TYR A 109 7.99 -4.75 -1.78
CA TYR A 109 6.71 -5.41 -2.02
C TYR A 109 6.81 -6.22 -3.30
N GLY A 110 6.43 -7.50 -3.29
CA GLY A 110 6.54 -8.28 -4.51
C GLY A 110 6.07 -9.72 -4.43
N PHE A 111 6.13 -10.38 -5.59
CA PHE A 111 5.91 -11.82 -5.73
C PHE A 111 7.24 -12.54 -5.85
N VAL A 112 7.40 -13.67 -5.17
CA VAL A 112 8.57 -14.52 -5.34
C VAL A 112 8.53 -15.13 -6.74
N SER A 113 9.50 -14.74 -7.58
CA SER A 113 9.62 -15.23 -8.95
C SER A 113 10.51 -16.47 -9.05
N ARG A 114 11.57 -16.54 -8.22
CA ARG A 114 12.45 -17.68 -8.07
C ARG A 114 13.03 -17.70 -6.66
N LEU A 115 13.19 -18.90 -6.10
CA LEU A 115 13.85 -19.15 -4.82
C LEU A 115 14.85 -20.30 -5.00
N THR A 116 16.05 -20.14 -4.46
CA THR A 116 17.06 -21.21 -4.28
C THR A 116 17.42 -21.29 -2.79
N GLU A 117 18.44 -22.08 -2.45
CA GLU A 117 18.92 -22.18 -1.07
C GLU A 117 19.46 -20.84 -0.54
N ASP A 118 20.22 -20.12 -1.37
CA ASP A 118 20.92 -18.90 -0.97
C ASP A 118 20.29 -17.61 -1.54
N GLU A 119 19.57 -17.69 -2.66
CA GLU A 119 19.11 -16.54 -3.42
C GLU A 119 17.58 -16.49 -3.59
N LEU A 120 17.03 -15.29 -3.45
CA LEU A 120 15.65 -14.95 -3.76
C LEU A 120 15.63 -13.95 -4.92
N MET A 121 14.80 -14.22 -5.95
CA MET A 121 14.44 -13.23 -6.97
C MET A 121 12.99 -12.80 -6.77
N LEU A 122 12.79 -11.50 -6.51
CA LEU A 122 11.49 -10.89 -6.27
C LEU A 122 11.07 -10.04 -7.48
N GLU A 123 9.85 -10.23 -7.96
CA GLU A 123 9.18 -9.29 -8.88
C GLU A 123 8.61 -8.15 -8.04
N VAL A 124 9.22 -6.96 -8.14
CA VAL A 124 8.99 -5.83 -7.22
C VAL A 124 7.91 -4.90 -7.75
N TYR A 125 7.13 -4.34 -6.84
CA TYR A 125 6.11 -3.35 -7.10
C TYR A 125 6.29 -2.14 -6.17
N THR A 126 6.00 -0.95 -6.69
CA THR A 126 5.91 0.24 -5.86
C THR A 126 4.67 0.19 -4.96
N GLN A 127 4.64 1.04 -3.93
CA GLN A 127 3.44 1.24 -3.09
C GLN A 127 2.18 1.66 -3.87
N TYR A 128 2.33 2.08 -5.13
CA TYR A 128 1.24 2.46 -6.03
C TYR A 128 0.81 1.31 -6.95
N GLY A 129 1.34 0.10 -6.75
CA GLY A 129 1.05 -1.07 -7.59
C GLY A 129 1.58 -0.96 -9.00
N GLU A 130 2.66 -0.20 -9.21
CA GLU A 130 3.37 -0.11 -10.48
C GLU A 130 4.53 -1.12 -10.48
N PRO A 131 4.80 -1.87 -11.56
CA PRO A 131 5.97 -2.76 -11.64
C PRO A 131 7.27 -1.96 -11.52
N ASP A 132 8.19 -2.43 -10.67
CA ASP A 132 9.50 -1.80 -10.40
C ASP A 132 10.67 -2.74 -10.75
N GLY A 133 10.41 -3.74 -11.58
CA GLY A 133 11.42 -4.68 -12.08
C GLY A 133 11.63 -5.89 -11.17
N HIS A 134 12.85 -6.43 -11.20
CA HIS A 134 13.24 -7.60 -10.40
C HIS A 134 14.44 -7.26 -9.53
N THR A 135 14.42 -7.77 -8.30
CA THR A 135 15.52 -7.64 -7.35
C THR A 135 15.99 -9.03 -6.92
N VAL A 136 17.31 -9.22 -6.86
CA VAL A 136 17.93 -10.43 -6.31
C VAL A 136 18.46 -10.12 -4.92
N LEU A 137 18.15 -10.97 -3.95
CA LEU A 137 18.50 -10.85 -2.54
C LEU A 137 19.12 -12.16 -2.07
N GLU A 138 20.07 -12.08 -1.14
CA GLU A 138 20.47 -13.25 -0.34
C GLU A 138 19.34 -13.57 0.65
N VAL A 139 18.97 -14.84 0.79
CA VAL A 139 17.88 -15.25 1.69
C VAL A 139 18.18 -14.86 3.14
N ASP A 140 19.43 -14.97 3.55
CA ASP A 140 19.91 -14.59 4.89
C ASP A 140 19.84 -13.08 5.15
N SER A 141 19.68 -12.24 4.12
CA SER A 141 19.53 -10.79 4.28
C SER A 141 18.12 -10.35 4.71
N ILE A 142 17.16 -11.29 4.69
CA ILE A 142 15.75 -11.04 4.97
C ILE A 142 15.49 -11.14 6.47
N ARG A 143 15.04 -10.03 7.05
CA ARG A 143 14.75 -9.94 8.48
C ARG A 143 13.33 -10.39 8.81
N SER A 144 12.38 -10.04 7.96
CA SER A 144 10.96 -10.31 8.17
C SER A 144 10.25 -10.53 6.85
N VAL A 145 9.28 -11.44 6.87
CA VAL A 145 8.32 -11.65 5.78
C VAL A 145 6.94 -11.29 6.31
N ILE A 146 6.39 -10.20 5.81
CA ILE A 146 5.03 -9.78 6.10
C ILE A 146 4.12 -10.41 5.05
N TRP A 147 3.34 -11.38 5.49
CA TRP A 147 2.47 -12.18 4.63
C TRP A 147 1.27 -11.40 4.09
N SER A 148 0.64 -10.60 4.95
CA SER A 148 -0.52 -9.78 4.60
C SER A 148 -0.67 -8.63 5.59
N ASP A 149 -0.83 -7.43 5.06
CA ASP A 149 -1.03 -6.19 5.79
C ASP A 149 -1.84 -5.19 4.94
N GLU A 150 -1.96 -3.95 5.40
CA GLU A 150 -2.70 -2.90 4.67
C GLU A 150 -2.09 -2.65 3.28
N ASP A 151 -0.77 -2.53 3.20
CA ASP A 151 -0.10 -2.09 1.97
C ASP A 151 -0.04 -3.21 0.93
N THR A 152 0.27 -4.44 1.34
CA THR A 152 0.23 -5.61 0.44
C THR A 152 -1.18 -5.82 -0.14
N ARG A 153 -2.24 -5.74 0.69
CA ARG A 153 -3.63 -5.85 0.19
C ARG A 153 -4.01 -4.71 -0.76
N THR A 154 -3.53 -3.50 -0.48
CA THR A 154 -3.76 -2.34 -1.36
C THR A 154 -3.11 -2.56 -2.72
N ILE A 155 -1.84 -2.98 -2.75
CA ILE A 155 -1.10 -3.26 -3.99
C ILE A 155 -1.76 -4.39 -4.76
N GLU A 156 -2.12 -5.51 -4.11
CA GLU A 156 -2.83 -6.61 -4.76
C GLU A 156 -4.13 -6.15 -5.44
N LEU A 157 -4.90 -5.29 -4.77
CA LEU A 157 -6.16 -4.79 -5.33
C LEU A 157 -5.92 -3.84 -6.51
N LEU A 158 -4.89 -2.97 -6.44
CA LEU A 158 -4.48 -2.12 -7.56
C LEU A 158 -4.08 -2.96 -8.78
N LEU A 159 -3.29 -4.02 -8.57
CA LEU A 159 -2.86 -4.93 -9.63
C LEU A 159 -4.04 -5.69 -10.26
N ARG A 160 -5.05 -6.06 -9.48
CA ARG A 160 -6.27 -6.70 -10.00
C ARG A 160 -7.06 -5.75 -10.90
N GLN A 161 -7.14 -4.47 -10.58
CA GLN A 161 -7.82 -3.48 -11.42
C GLN A 161 -7.05 -3.15 -12.71
N GLN A 162 -5.71 -3.21 -12.67
CA GLN A 162 -4.87 -2.97 -13.84
C GLN A 162 -4.85 -4.13 -14.84
N LYS A 163 -5.16 -5.36 -14.39
CA LYS A 163 -5.36 -6.49 -15.30
C LYS A 163 -6.75 -6.37 -15.94
N PRO A 164 -6.87 -6.03 -17.23
CA PRO A 164 -8.17 -6.04 -17.88
C PRO A 164 -8.73 -7.46 -17.79
N GLU A 165 -9.99 -7.59 -17.37
CA GLU A 165 -10.70 -8.86 -17.44
C GLU A 165 -10.61 -9.40 -18.89
N GLY A 166 -9.93 -10.53 -19.08
CA GLY A 166 -10.03 -11.38 -20.27
C GLY A 166 -9.50 -10.82 -21.58
N LYS A 167 -8.26 -11.19 -21.92
CA LYS A 167 -7.99 -11.71 -23.27
C LYS A 167 -7.60 -13.18 -23.15
N ASN A 168 -8.62 -14.04 -23.10
CA ASN A 168 -8.53 -15.45 -23.48
C ASN A 168 -9.33 -15.62 -24.78
#